data_AF-L1LDD3-F1
#
_entry.id   AF-L1LDD3-F1
#
_cell.length_a   1.000
_cell.length_b   1.000
_cell.length_c   1.000
_cell.angle_alpha   90.00
_cell.angle_beta   90.00
_cell.angle_gamma   90.00
#
_symmetry.space_group_name_H-M   'P 1'
#
loop_
_entity.id
_entity.type
_entity.pdbx_description
1 polymer ?
#
loop_
_entity_poly.entity_id
_entity_poly.type
_entity_poly.pdbx_seq_one_letter_code
_entity_poly.pdbx_strand_id
1 'polypeptide(L)'
;MIHSKVILVGSSIYFLLGALLCVVLLVTLMPKVNPNERKDFVSYVLLLVPLGVFFLWLLWFCMYLAQMNPMIHPIREFHAKVKGVPSKEPAL
;
A
#
# COMPACT_ATOMS: atom_id res chain seq x y z
N MET A 1 -1.08 4.45 -20.21
CA MET A 1 0.02 3.47 -20.16
C MET A 1 0.79 3.47 -18.84
N ILE A 2 1.05 4.63 -18.21
CA ILE A 2 1.78 4.72 -16.93
C ILE A 2 0.97 4.12 -15.77
N HIS A 3 -0.34 4.39 -15.70
CA HIS A 3 -1.16 3.92 -14.59
C HIS A 3 -1.23 2.40 -14.44
N SER A 4 -1.37 1.67 -15.56
CA SER A 4 -1.42 0.21 -15.56
C SER A 4 -0.12 -0.41 -15.04
N LYS A 5 1.03 0.21 -15.34
CA LYS A 5 2.33 -0.24 -14.84
C LYS A 5 2.46 -0.05 -13.33
N VAL A 6 2.01 1.09 -12.81
CA VAL A 6 2.06 1.38 -11.37
C VAL A 6 1.17 0.42 -10.58
N ILE A 7 -0.05 0.18 -11.06
CA ILE A 7 -0.96 -0.78 -10.42
C ILE A 7 -0.35 -2.19 -10.41
N LEU A 8 0.22 -2.62 -11.54
CA LEU A 8 0.81 -3.95 -11.67
C LEU A 8 2.01 -4.13 -10.73
N VAL A 9 2.96 -3.18 -10.75
CA VAL A 9 4.16 -3.23 -9.91
C VAL A 9 3.78 -3.15 -8.43
N GLY A 10 2.94 -2.19 -8.03
CA GLY A 10 2.52 -2.05 -6.64
C GLY A 10 1.79 -3.30 -6.12
N SER A 11 0.85 -3.84 -6.91
CA SER A 11 0.15 -5.08 -6.53
C SER A 11 1.12 -6.26 -6.38
N SER A 12 2.05 -6.43 -7.31
CA SER A 12 3.04 -7.52 -7.24
C SER A 12 3.90 -7.45 -5.97
N ILE A 13 4.29 -6.24 -5.53
CA ILE A 13 5.09 -6.04 -4.31
C ILE A 13 4.33 -6.50 -3.07
N TYR A 14 3.04 -6.14 -2.94
CA TYR A 14 2.23 -6.58 -1.79
C TYR A 14 2.11 -8.10 -1.72
N PHE A 15 1.85 -8.77 -2.85
CA PHE A 15 1.77 -10.24 -2.88
C PHE A 15 3.11 -10.91 -2.58
N LEU A 16 4.22 -10.40 -3.12
CA LEU A 16 5.56 -10.93 -2.86
C LEU A 16 5.97 -10.76 -1.38
N LEU A 17 5.72 -9.58 -0.80
CA LEU A 17 5.98 -9.33 0.62
C LEU A 17 5.10 -10.18 1.52
N GLY A 18 3.82 -10.36 1.18
CA GLY A 18 2.92 -11.23 1.93
C GLY A 18 3.33 -12.69 1.89
N ALA A 19 3.71 -13.20 0.71
CA ALA A 19 4.23 -14.55 0.56
C ALA A 19 5.53 -14.74 1.34
N LEU A 20 6.46 -13.78 1.24
CA LEU A 20 7.71 -13.80 2.00
C LEU A 20 7.46 -13.80 3.50
N LEU A 21 6.53 -12.98 3.99
CA LEU A 21 6.17 -12.89 5.40
C LEU A 21 5.57 -14.22 5.91
N CYS A 22 4.69 -14.87 5.14
CA CYS A 22 4.18 -16.20 5.46
C CYS A 22 5.33 -17.21 5.65
N VAL A 23 6.27 -17.27 4.69
CA VAL A 23 7.41 -18.19 4.76
C VAL A 23 8.28 -17.89 5.97
N VAL A 24 8.62 -16.61 6.21
CA VAL A 24 9.45 -16.21 7.35
C VAL A 24 8.79 -16.58 8.67
N LEU A 25 7.49 -16.31 8.84
CA LEU A 25 6.76 -16.65 10.07
C LEU A 25 6.70 -18.16 10.29
N LEU A 26 6.39 -18.92 9.24
CA LEU A 26 6.37 -20.39 9.34
C LEU A 26 7.74 -20.93 9.72
N VAL A 27 8.82 -20.52 9.05
CA VAL A 27 10.17 -21.04 9.31
C VAL A 27 10.69 -20.64 10.70
N THR A 28 10.46 -19.40 11.13
CA THR A 28 11.03 -18.87 12.38
C THR A 28 10.23 -19.26 13.62
N LEU A 29 8.91 -19.44 13.51
CA LEU A 29 8.03 -19.70 14.65
C LEU A 29 7.61 -21.18 14.77
N MET A 30 7.55 -21.96 13.69
CA MET A 30 7.21 -23.39 13.76
C MET A 30 8.06 -24.20 14.77
N PRO A 31 9.39 -24.00 14.90
CA PRO A 31 10.18 -24.73 15.88
C PRO A 31 9.81 -24.42 17.33
N LYS A 32 9.22 -23.24 17.59
CA LYS A 32 8.84 -22.75 18.92
C LYS A 32 7.41 -23.16 19.31
N VAL A 33 6.60 -23.61 18.36
CA VAL A 33 5.19 -23.98 18.58
C VAL A 33 5.08 -25.44 19.00
N ASN A 34 4.25 -25.69 20.02
CA ASN A 34 3.94 -27.02 20.51
C ASN A 34 3.45 -27.93 19.38
N PRO A 35 3.93 -29.17 19.27
CA PRO A 35 3.60 -30.06 18.16
C PRO A 35 2.10 -30.28 17.97
N ASN A 36 1.32 -30.27 19.06
CA ASN A 36 -0.13 -30.46 19.03
C ASN A 36 -0.89 -29.25 18.46
N GLU A 37 -0.31 -28.04 18.49
CA GLU A 37 -0.96 -26.78 18.06
C GLU A 37 -0.45 -26.30 16.68
N ARG A 38 0.51 -27.01 16.07
CA ARG A 38 1.12 -26.60 14.80
C ARG A 38 0.13 -26.47 13.65
N LYS A 39 -0.87 -27.34 13.60
CA LYS A 39 -1.89 -27.30 12.54
C LYS A 39 -2.71 -26.01 12.61
N ASP A 40 -3.11 -25.62 13.80
CA ASP A 40 -3.88 -24.39 14.03
C ASP A 40 -2.99 -23.17 13.80
N PHE A 41 -1.73 -23.21 14.25
CA PHE A 41 -0.75 -22.16 13.98
C PHE A 41 -0.55 -21.92 12.48
N VAL A 42 -0.33 -22.98 11.69
CA VAL A 42 -0.20 -22.88 10.23
C VAL A 42 -1.48 -22.33 9.61
N SER A 43 -2.65 -22.80 10.06
CA SER A 43 -3.95 -22.29 9.60
C SER A 43 -4.09 -20.79 9.87
N TYR A 44 -3.75 -20.33 11.07
CA TYR A 44 -3.80 -18.92 11.43
C TYR A 44 -2.83 -18.07 10.62
N VAL A 45 -1.59 -18.52 10.41
CA VAL A 45 -0.62 -17.79 9.59
C VAL A 45 -1.11 -17.70 8.13
N LEU A 46 -1.60 -18.81 7.57
CA LEU A 46 -2.11 -18.84 6.20
C LEU A 46 -3.46 -18.13 6.00
N LEU A 47 -4.21 -17.82 7.06
CA LEU A 47 -5.43 -17.03 6.97
C LEU A 47 -5.17 -15.55 7.28
N LEU A 48 -4.62 -15.24 8.46
CA LEU A 48 -4.50 -13.86 8.93
C LEU A 48 -3.49 -13.06 8.11
N VAL A 49 -2.35 -13.64 7.72
CA VAL A 49 -1.31 -12.91 6.99
C VAL A 49 -1.80 -12.46 5.61
N PRO A 50 -2.31 -13.35 4.73
CA PRO A 50 -2.80 -12.89 3.43
C PRO A 50 -4.04 -12.00 3.55
N LEU A 51 -4.91 -12.21 4.54
CA LEU A 51 -6.04 -11.32 4.79
C LEU A 51 -5.57 -9.90 5.17
N GLY A 52 -4.58 -9.77 6.05
CA GLY A 52 -4.00 -8.49 6.43
C GLY A 52 -3.31 -7.80 5.25
N VAL A 53 -2.51 -8.55 4.48
CA VAL A 53 -1.85 -8.02 3.27
C VAL A 53 -2.87 -7.59 2.23
N PHE A 54 -3.98 -8.32 2.07
CA PHE A 54 -5.07 -7.95 1.19
C PHE A 54 -5.71 -6.62 1.59
N PHE A 55 -5.97 -6.39 2.88
CA PHE A 55 -6.50 -5.09 3.34
C PHE A 55 -5.51 -3.94 3.15
N LEU A 56 -4.22 -4.16 3.40
CA LEU A 56 -3.19 -3.15 3.15
C LEU A 56 -3.05 -2.82 1.66
N TRP A 57 -3.11 -3.84 0.80
CA TRP A 57 -3.14 -3.67 -0.65
C TRP A 57 -4.38 -2.89 -1.08
N LEU A 58 -5.56 -3.23 -0.55
CA LEU A 58 -6.82 -2.54 -0.87
C LEU A 58 -6.76 -1.07 -0.45
N LEU A 59 -6.23 -0.76 0.74
CA LEU A 59 -6.04 0.61 1.21
C LEU A 59 -5.16 1.40 0.25
N TRP A 60 -3.99 0.85 -0.11
CA TRP A 60 -3.08 1.47 -1.08
C TRP A 60 -3.75 1.67 -2.44
N PHE A 61 -4.45 0.65 -2.92
CA PHE A 61 -5.14 0.69 -4.22
C PHE A 61 -6.22 1.77 -4.25
N CYS A 62 -7.04 1.89 -3.19
CA CYS A 62 -8.04 2.94 -3.06
C CYS A 62 -7.40 4.33 -3.04
N MET A 63 -6.32 4.52 -2.27
CA MET A 63 -5.60 5.80 -2.25
C MET A 63 -5.04 6.17 -3.63
N TYR A 64 -4.50 5.19 -4.36
CA TYR A 64 -4.00 5.40 -5.70
C TYR A 64 -5.11 5.78 -6.69
N LEU A 65 -6.26 5.10 -6.64
CA LEU A 65 -7.42 5.41 -7.48
C LEU A 65 -7.96 6.82 -7.23
N ALA A 66 -8.00 7.25 -5.97
CA ALA A 66 -8.46 8.60 -5.61
C ALA A 66 -7.63 9.72 -6.26
N GLN A 67 -6.38 9.43 -6.64
CA GLN A 67 -5.46 10.38 -7.26
C GLN A 67 -5.44 10.32 -8.80
N MET A 68 -6.13 9.36 -9.43
CA MET A 68 -6.09 9.21 -10.88
C MET A 68 -6.86 10.31 -11.64
N ASN A 69 -7.94 10.83 -11.06
CA ASN A 69 -8.72 11.93 -11.64
C ASN A 69 -9.03 12.97 -10.54
N PRO A 70 -8.05 13.77 -10.11
CA PRO A 70 -8.25 14.75 -9.06
C PRO A 70 -9.12 15.90 -9.58
N MET A 71 -10.24 16.15 -8.91
CA MET A 71 -11.08 17.34 -9.17
C MET A 71 -10.56 18.60 -8.45
N ILE A 72 -9.61 18.43 -7.52
CA ILE A 72 -9.02 19.50 -6.73
C ILE A 72 -7.52 19.50 -7.01
N HIS A 73 -7.01 20.62 -7.51
CA HIS A 73 -5.59 20.84 -7.69
C HIS A 73 -5.02 21.64 -6.50
N PRO A 74 -3.77 21.38 -6.09
CA PRO A 74 -3.14 22.12 -5.00
C PRO A 74 -2.97 23.60 -5.37
N ILE A 75 -3.54 24.50 -4.56
CA ILE A 75 -3.43 25.95 -4.75
C ILE A 75 -2.04 26.40 -4.30
N ARG A 76 -1.17 26.72 -5.25
CA ARG A 76 0.20 27.19 -4.97
C ARG A 76 0.28 28.67 -4.59
N GLU A 77 -0.75 29.45 -4.93
CA GLU A 77 -0.72 30.91 -4.80
C GLU A 77 -0.75 31.41 -3.35
N PHE A 78 -1.36 30.67 -2.42
CA PHE A 78 -1.36 31.03 -1.00
C PHE A 78 0.05 31.06 -0.41
N HIS A 79 0.94 30.18 -0.85
CA HIS A 79 2.34 30.14 -0.38
C HIS A 79 3.22 31.21 -1.04
N ALA A 80 2.91 31.61 -2.29
CA ALA A 80 3.61 32.69 -2.98
C ALA A 80 3.25 34.07 -2.40
N LYS A 81 1.98 34.27 -2.03
CA LYS A 81 1.46 35.50 -1.43
C LYS A 81 2.06 35.77 -0.03
N VAL A 82 2.30 34.71 0.75
CA VAL A 82 3.01 34.79 2.06
C VAL A 82 4.51 35.09 1.90
N LYS A 83 5.13 34.67 0.79
CA LYS A 83 6.55 34.93 0.49
C LYS A 83 6.79 36.24 -0.28
N GLY A 84 5.77 37.07 -0.50
CA GLY A 84 5.91 38.34 -1.22
C GLY A 84 6.31 38.21 -2.69
N VAL A 85 6.11 37.03 -3.31
CA VAL A 85 6.41 36.83 -4.73
C VAL A 85 5.24 37.37 -5.56
N PRO A 86 5.45 38.32 -6.49
CA PRO A 86 4.35 38.93 -7.24
C PRO A 86 3.68 37.89 -8.13
N SER A 87 2.35 37.81 -8.03
CA SER A 87 1.50 36.98 -8.87
C SER A 87 1.61 37.45 -10.33
N LYS A 88 2.09 36.59 -11.22
CA LYS A 88 1.89 36.78 -12.66
C LYS A 88 0.54 36.18 -13.02
N GLU A 89 -0.41 37.06 -13.20
CA GLU A 89 -1.77 36.83 -13.72
C GLU A 89 -1.72 36.03 -15.04
N PRO A 90 -2.43 34.90 -15.20
CA PRO A 90 -2.60 34.29 -16.49
C PRO A 90 -3.74 35.01 -17.24
N ALA A 91 -3.40 35.61 -18.37
CA ALA A 91 -4.38 36.05 -19.36
C ALA A 91 -5.05 34.80 -19.98
N LEU A 92 -6.38 34.75 -19.86
CA LEU A 92 -7.40 34.09 -20.70
C LEU A 92 -7.03 32.79 -21.42
#